data_AF-A0A0M8XN96-F1
#
_entry.id   AF-A0A0M8XN96-F1
#
_cell.length_a   1.000
_cell.length_b   1.000
_cell.length_c   1.000
_cell.angle_alpha   90.00
_cell.angle_beta   90.00
_cell.angle_gamma   90.00
#
_symmetry.space_group_name_H-M   'P 1'
#
loop_
_entity.id
_entity.type
_entity.pdbx_description
1 polymer ?
#
loop_
_entity_poly.entity_id
_entity_poly.type
_entity_poly.pdbx_seq_one_letter_code
_entity_poly.pdbx_strand_id
1 'polypeptide(L)'
;MSAPAADPDERTGCGVNGDDGGPGGPEEFADGLLEEELRQAAAVLDPVPAELVQAALDAFALHDLDARLAELSFDSLVDALPVRGVTGAPRMLTFRAGEVTVDVEVTEDGLIGQVLPPQPARVEILGGPQTIRAPLIADPLGRFTGTTPPSGPFALRLRTDAEVIVTEWLRA
;
A
#
# COMPACT_ATOMS: atom_id res chain seq x y z
N MET A 1 -33.06 -7.78 -82.24
CA MET A 1 -32.86 -6.34 -82.00
C MET A 1 -33.79 -5.91 -80.88
N SER A 2 -33.47 -4.79 -80.21
CA SER A 2 -34.28 -4.12 -79.17
C SER A 2 -34.42 -4.81 -77.79
N ALA A 3 -33.75 -4.21 -76.80
CA ALA A 3 -34.21 -4.03 -75.41
C ALA A 3 -34.87 -2.61 -75.32
N PRO A 4 -35.04 -1.90 -74.18
CA PRO A 4 -34.99 -2.21 -72.74
C PRO A 4 -36.41 -2.03 -72.10
N ALA A 5 -36.71 -1.72 -70.83
CA ALA A 5 -36.01 -1.52 -69.53
C ALA A 5 -37.03 -1.86 -68.39
N ALA A 6 -36.78 -1.82 -67.08
CA ALA A 6 -35.59 -1.58 -66.24
C ALA A 6 -35.62 -2.63 -65.08
N ASP A 7 -35.37 -2.45 -63.77
CA ASP A 7 -34.83 -1.43 -62.83
C ASP A 7 -34.22 -2.21 -61.60
N PRO A 8 -33.57 -1.61 -60.56
CA PRO A 8 -32.50 -2.31 -59.84
C PRO A 8 -32.58 -2.41 -58.30
N ASP A 9 -31.48 -2.94 -57.74
CA ASP A 9 -30.89 -2.73 -56.41
C ASP A 9 -31.43 -3.54 -55.21
N GLU A 10 -30.53 -4.36 -54.63
CA GLU A 10 -29.94 -4.05 -53.31
C GLU A 10 -28.58 -4.77 -53.18
N ARG A 11 -27.58 -4.12 -52.58
CA ARG A 11 -26.20 -4.64 -52.46
C ARG A 11 -25.76 -4.89 -51.02
N THR A 12 -25.17 -6.07 -50.84
CA THR A 12 -24.00 -6.33 -49.98
C THR A 12 -23.97 -5.65 -48.61
N GLY A 13 -24.56 -6.29 -47.60
CA GLY A 13 -24.28 -5.96 -46.19
C GLY A 13 -22.80 -6.17 -45.84
N CYS A 14 -22.25 -5.24 -45.06
CA CYS A 14 -20.86 -5.26 -44.58
C CYS A 14 -20.81 -4.77 -43.12
N GLY A 15 -19.91 -5.34 -42.31
CA GLY A 15 -19.49 -4.76 -41.03
C GLY A 15 -20.24 -5.24 -39.79
N VAL A 16 -19.61 -6.15 -39.03
CA VAL A 16 -19.51 -6.18 -37.55
C VAL A 16 -18.39 -7.18 -37.20
N ASN A 17 -17.56 -7.02 -36.15
CA ASN A 17 -17.13 -5.85 -35.38
C ASN A 17 -15.75 -6.23 -34.78
N GLY A 18 -14.85 -5.28 -34.52
CA GLY A 18 -13.57 -5.61 -33.89
C GLY A 18 -12.64 -4.43 -33.66
N ASP A 19 -12.58 -4.01 -32.39
CA ASP A 19 -11.57 -3.14 -31.76
C ASP A 19 -11.41 -1.71 -32.32
N ASP A 20 -11.88 -0.73 -31.55
CA ASP A 20 -11.34 0.63 -31.54
C ASP A 20 -11.74 1.30 -30.19
N GLY A 21 -10.87 1.16 -29.19
CA GLY A 21 -11.03 1.77 -27.86
C GLY A 21 -10.79 3.28 -27.88
N GLY A 22 -11.70 4.03 -28.48
CA GLY A 22 -11.64 5.49 -28.54
C GLY A 22 -11.70 6.17 -27.16
N PRO A 23 -11.17 7.41 -27.02
CA PRO A 23 -11.37 8.19 -25.81
C PRO A 23 -12.85 8.46 -25.59
N GLY A 24 -13.25 8.57 -24.31
CA GLY A 24 -14.63 8.62 -23.85
C GLY A 24 -15.57 9.49 -24.70
N GLY A 25 -16.76 8.96 -25.00
CA GLY A 25 -17.75 9.67 -25.80
C GLY A 25 -18.23 10.96 -25.12
N PRO A 26 -18.85 11.90 -25.86
CA PRO A 26 -19.46 13.09 -25.27
C PRO A 26 -20.53 12.76 -24.20
N GLU A 27 -21.05 11.53 -24.22
CA GLU A 27 -21.98 10.99 -23.22
C GLU A 27 -21.28 10.70 -21.88
N GLU A 28 -20.06 10.14 -21.85
CA GLU A 28 -19.29 9.95 -20.60
C GLU A 28 -18.89 11.29 -19.96
N PHE A 29 -18.52 12.27 -20.80
CA PHE A 29 -18.25 13.64 -20.33
C PHE A 29 -19.50 14.36 -19.80
N ALA A 30 -20.69 14.03 -20.33
CA ALA A 30 -21.96 14.57 -19.84
C ALA A 30 -22.41 13.89 -18.54
N ASP A 31 -22.21 12.57 -18.41
CA ASP A 31 -22.56 11.81 -17.21
C ASP A 31 -21.69 12.23 -16.02
N GLY A 32 -20.37 12.38 -16.21
CA GLY A 32 -19.47 12.90 -15.17
C GLY A 32 -19.75 14.36 -14.76
N LEU A 33 -20.34 15.17 -15.63
CA LEU A 33 -20.81 16.52 -15.29
C LEU A 33 -22.12 16.45 -14.47
N LEU A 34 -23.05 15.60 -14.88
CA LEU A 34 -24.32 15.36 -14.17
C LEU A 34 -24.09 14.77 -12.78
N GLU A 35 -23.15 13.83 -12.64
CA GLU A 35 -22.71 13.32 -11.33
C GLU A 35 -22.23 14.44 -10.40
N GLU A 36 -21.46 15.39 -10.91
CA GLU A 36 -20.93 16.50 -10.11
C GLU A 36 -22.03 17.50 -9.73
N GLU A 37 -22.98 17.81 -10.63
CA GLU A 37 -24.16 18.60 -10.28
C GLU A 37 -25.02 17.90 -9.20
N LEU A 38 -25.22 16.59 -9.30
CA LEU A 38 -25.93 15.78 -8.31
C LEU A 38 -25.18 15.71 -6.97
N ARG A 39 -23.84 15.59 -7.00
CA ARG A 39 -22.96 15.58 -5.83
C ARG A 39 -23.00 16.91 -5.08
N GLN A 40 -23.01 18.04 -5.81
CA GLN A 40 -23.18 19.38 -5.24
C GLN A 40 -24.58 19.58 -4.67
N ALA A 41 -25.63 19.14 -5.37
CA ALA A 41 -27.00 19.21 -4.89
C ALA A 41 -27.20 18.38 -3.61
N ALA A 42 -26.66 17.16 -3.55
CA ALA A 42 -26.69 16.30 -2.38
C ALA A 42 -25.97 16.95 -1.18
N ALA A 43 -24.78 17.53 -1.38
CA ALA A 43 -24.02 18.20 -0.33
C ALA A 43 -24.74 19.43 0.28
N VAL A 44 -25.74 20.00 -0.42
CA VAL A 44 -26.58 21.10 0.08
C VAL A 44 -27.89 20.61 0.71
N LEU A 45 -28.48 19.54 0.17
CA LEU A 45 -29.80 19.03 0.58
C LEU A 45 -29.72 18.00 1.72
N ASP A 46 -28.67 17.19 1.76
CA ASP A 46 -28.39 16.16 2.77
C ASP A 46 -26.90 16.21 3.17
N PRO A 47 -26.46 17.29 3.85
CA PRO A 47 -25.06 17.44 4.27
C PRO A 47 -24.71 16.40 5.33
N VAL A 48 -23.57 15.71 5.15
CA VAL A 48 -23.11 14.65 6.08
C VAL A 48 -23.06 15.19 7.53
N PRO A 49 -23.84 14.61 8.46
CA PRO A 49 -23.86 15.05 9.86
C PRO A 49 -22.47 15.06 10.50
N ALA A 50 -22.15 16.11 11.26
CA ALA A 50 -20.84 16.29 11.89
C ALA A 50 -20.51 15.13 12.84
N GLU A 51 -21.53 14.55 13.48
CA GLU A 51 -21.43 13.39 14.36
C GLU A 51 -20.98 12.13 13.61
N LEU A 52 -21.38 11.95 12.34
CA LEU A 52 -20.93 10.84 11.50
C LEU A 52 -19.50 11.04 11.01
N VAL A 53 -19.10 12.29 10.71
CA VAL A 53 -17.71 12.62 10.38
C VAL A 53 -16.80 12.36 11.58
N GLN A 54 -17.20 12.78 12.80
CA GLN A 54 -16.42 12.49 14.01
C GLN A 54 -16.40 10.99 14.32
N ALA A 55 -17.52 10.28 14.23
CA ALA A 55 -17.54 8.83 14.44
C ALA A 55 -16.63 8.06 13.46
N ALA A 56 -16.51 8.51 12.22
CA ALA A 56 -15.58 7.94 11.25
C ALA A 56 -14.11 8.24 11.59
N LEU A 57 -13.81 9.45 12.10
CA LEU A 57 -12.47 9.84 12.56
C LEU A 57 -12.08 9.10 13.86
N ASP A 58 -12.99 8.95 14.81
CA ASP A 58 -12.80 8.21 16.05
C ASP A 58 -12.56 6.72 15.78
N ALA A 59 -13.35 6.12 14.88
CA ALA A 59 -13.14 4.72 14.44
C ALA A 59 -11.80 4.54 13.70
N PHE A 60 -11.39 5.52 12.88
CA PHE A 60 -10.09 5.49 12.22
C PHE A 60 -8.92 5.63 13.22
N ALA A 61 -9.07 6.49 14.24
CA ALA A 61 -8.09 6.64 15.32
C ALA A 61 -7.95 5.35 16.16
N LEU A 62 -9.04 4.58 16.29
CA LEU A 62 -9.04 3.29 17.00
C LEU A 62 -8.33 2.16 16.22
N HIS A 63 -8.21 2.25 14.88
CA HIS A 63 -7.65 1.17 14.05
C HIS A 63 -6.23 0.75 14.46
N ASP A 64 -5.37 1.68 14.89
CA ASP A 64 -3.99 1.34 15.29
C ASP A 64 -3.90 0.79 16.73
N LEU A 65 -5.00 0.73 17.51
CA LEU A 65 -5.00 0.12 18.86
C LEU A 65 -5.02 -1.41 18.86
N ASP A 66 -5.53 -2.04 17.80
CA ASP A 66 -5.50 -3.50 17.62
C ASP A 66 -4.11 -4.01 17.19
N ALA A 67 -3.13 -3.12 17.02
CA ALA A 67 -1.77 -3.49 16.66
C ALA A 67 -1.03 -4.15 17.84
N ARG A 68 -0.54 -5.39 17.64
CA ARG A 68 0.27 -6.07 18.64
C ARG A 68 1.67 -5.46 18.67
N LEU A 69 2.12 -5.03 19.84
CA LEU A 69 3.50 -4.59 20.04
C LEU A 69 4.44 -5.80 19.93
N ALA A 70 5.49 -5.69 19.12
CA ALA A 70 6.57 -6.68 19.05
C ALA A 70 7.75 -6.23 19.93
N GLU A 71 7.97 -6.96 21.01
CA GLU A 71 9.03 -6.71 22.00
C GLU A 71 10.40 -6.97 21.38
N LEU A 72 11.40 -6.15 21.71
CA LEU A 72 12.79 -6.34 21.26
C LEU A 72 13.45 -7.46 22.06
N SER A 73 13.68 -8.62 21.42
CA SER A 73 14.20 -9.83 22.07
C SER A 73 15.70 -10.08 21.84
N PHE A 74 16.34 -9.28 20.98
CA PHE A 74 17.79 -9.26 20.75
C PHE A 74 18.19 -7.94 20.05
N ASP A 75 19.30 -7.33 20.48
CA ASP A 75 19.97 -6.21 19.80
C ASP A 75 21.48 -6.41 19.79
N SER A 76 22.08 -6.53 18.61
CA SER A 76 23.52 -6.76 18.46
C SER A 76 24.42 -5.62 18.97
N LEU A 77 23.89 -4.43 19.29
CA LEU A 77 24.66 -3.39 19.99
C LEU A 77 24.82 -3.65 21.50
N VAL A 78 23.96 -4.48 22.08
CA VAL A 78 23.90 -4.74 23.53
C VAL A 78 24.28 -6.18 23.85
N ASP A 79 23.76 -7.14 23.08
CA ASP A 79 23.82 -8.57 23.37
C ASP A 79 25.00 -9.30 22.70
N ALA A 80 25.64 -8.69 21.69
CA ALA A 80 26.76 -9.29 20.96
C ALA A 80 28.13 -8.82 21.48
N LEU A 81 29.11 -9.73 21.47
CA LEU A 81 30.49 -9.41 21.86
C LEU A 81 31.17 -8.52 20.79
N PRO A 82 31.76 -7.35 21.14
CA PRO A 82 32.38 -6.46 20.17
C PRO A 82 33.56 -7.09 19.40
N VAL A 83 33.34 -7.39 18.11
CA VAL A 83 34.37 -7.90 17.20
C VAL A 83 35.31 -6.76 16.80
N ARG A 84 36.54 -6.78 17.31
CA ARG A 84 37.56 -5.76 17.00
C ARG A 84 37.95 -5.82 15.52
N GLY A 85 37.67 -4.75 14.78
CA GLY A 85 38.19 -4.54 13.42
C GLY A 85 37.15 -4.07 12.40
N VAL A 86 35.85 -4.15 12.71
CA VAL A 86 34.78 -3.72 11.81
C VAL A 86 34.21 -2.36 12.25
N THR A 87 34.40 -1.34 11.42
CA THR A 87 33.64 -0.08 11.47
C THR A 87 32.42 -0.21 10.56
N GLY A 88 31.23 0.20 11.02
CA GLY A 88 30.00 0.05 10.23
C GLY A 88 29.49 -1.41 10.16
N ALA A 89 29.64 -2.19 11.24
CA ALA A 89 29.06 -3.52 11.32
C ALA A 89 27.51 -3.44 11.29
N PRO A 90 26.81 -4.27 10.51
CA PRO A 90 25.35 -4.31 10.51
C PRO A 90 24.77 -4.54 11.90
N ARG A 91 23.69 -3.83 12.24
CA ARG A 91 22.96 -4.04 13.48
C ARG A 91 21.85 -5.05 13.24
N MET A 92 21.92 -6.17 13.96
CA MET A 92 20.93 -7.24 13.91
C MET A 92 19.96 -7.11 15.09
N LEU A 93 18.67 -7.21 14.81
CA LEU A 93 17.56 -6.99 15.73
C LEU A 93 16.54 -8.11 15.56
N THR A 94 16.02 -8.67 16.65
CA THR A 94 14.95 -9.68 16.60
C THR A 94 13.77 -9.26 17.47
N PHE A 95 12.63 -8.95 16.85
CA PHE A 95 11.38 -8.60 17.53
C PHE A 95 10.43 -9.80 17.61
N ARG A 96 9.55 -9.87 18.62
CA ARG A 96 8.54 -10.94 18.77
C ARG A 96 7.16 -10.44 19.17
N ALA A 97 6.13 -10.91 18.48
CA ALA A 97 4.71 -10.70 18.77
C ALA A 97 3.96 -12.05 18.79
N GLY A 98 4.01 -12.74 19.94
CA GLY A 98 3.54 -14.13 20.04
C GLY A 98 4.32 -15.06 19.11
N GLU A 99 3.60 -15.78 18.23
CA GLU A 99 4.21 -16.71 17.27
C GLU A 99 4.96 -16.02 16.10
N VAL A 100 4.77 -14.71 15.90
CA VAL A 100 5.47 -13.97 14.83
C VAL A 100 6.78 -13.40 15.36
N THR A 101 7.87 -13.71 14.68
CA THR A 101 9.20 -13.12 14.88
C THR A 101 9.56 -12.28 13.65
N VAL A 102 10.22 -11.13 13.86
CA VAL A 102 10.74 -10.27 12.79
C VAL A 102 12.21 -10.03 13.04
N ASP A 103 13.06 -10.64 12.20
CA ASP A 103 14.49 -10.37 12.16
C ASP A 103 14.77 -9.20 11.23
N VAL A 104 15.63 -8.26 11.66
CA VAL A 104 15.96 -7.04 10.91
C VAL A 104 17.45 -6.75 11.00
N GLU A 105 18.08 -6.59 9.82
CA GLU A 105 19.44 -6.09 9.66
C GLU A 105 19.40 -4.63 9.19
N VAL A 106 20.08 -3.74 9.91
CA VAL A 106 20.19 -2.31 9.59
C VAL A 106 21.64 -1.97 9.22
N THR A 107 21.82 -1.28 8.10
CA THR A 107 23.11 -0.87 7.55
C THR A 107 23.11 0.61 7.15
N GLU A 108 24.25 1.15 6.76
CA GLU A 108 24.35 2.52 6.21
C GLU A 108 23.63 2.66 4.85
N ASP A 109 23.51 1.56 4.09
CA ASP A 109 22.83 1.51 2.79
C ASP A 109 21.30 1.33 2.90
N GLY A 110 20.80 0.77 4.00
CA GLY A 110 19.38 0.43 4.11
C GLY A 110 19.01 -0.50 5.26
N LEU A 111 17.96 -1.29 4.99
CA LEU A 111 17.36 -2.21 5.94
C LEU A 111 16.91 -3.47 5.20
N ILE A 112 17.25 -4.65 5.72
CA ILE A 112 16.78 -5.96 5.24
C ILE A 112 16.06 -6.63 6.41
N GLY A 113 15.00 -7.39 6.15
CA GLY A 113 14.35 -8.17 7.21
C GLY A 113 13.63 -9.41 6.73
N GLN A 114 13.30 -10.28 7.67
CA GLN A 114 12.54 -11.50 7.44
C GLN A 114 11.45 -11.67 8.51
N VAL A 115 10.23 -11.93 8.06
CA VAL A 115 9.10 -12.37 8.90
C VAL A 115 9.15 -13.88 9.05
N LEU A 116 9.02 -14.37 10.28
CA LEU A 116 8.86 -15.79 10.60
C LEU A 116 7.57 -16.00 11.41
N PRO A 117 6.74 -17.02 11.13
CA PRO A 117 6.86 -17.95 9.99
C PRO A 117 6.76 -17.22 8.63
N PRO A 118 7.39 -17.75 7.57
CA PRO A 118 7.41 -17.11 6.24
C PRO A 118 6.01 -16.84 5.68
N GLN A 119 5.71 -15.58 5.43
CA GLN A 119 4.42 -15.11 4.90
C GLN A 119 4.57 -13.74 4.21
N PRO A 120 3.77 -13.43 3.18
CA PRO A 120 3.66 -12.08 2.66
C PRO A 120 3.21 -11.09 3.74
N ALA A 121 3.77 -9.88 3.71
CA ALA A 121 3.39 -8.80 4.61
C ALA A 121 3.68 -7.43 3.98
N ARG A 122 2.91 -6.42 4.34
CA ARG A 122 3.20 -5.01 4.03
C ARG A 122 3.96 -4.41 5.21
N VAL A 123 5.16 -3.88 4.99
CA VAL A 123 6.02 -3.30 6.03
C VAL A 123 6.18 -1.80 5.80
N GLU A 124 5.84 -0.99 6.80
CA GLU A 124 5.93 0.46 6.79
C GLU A 124 6.95 0.92 7.83
N ILE A 125 7.94 1.72 7.41
CA ILE A 125 8.92 2.31 8.32
C ILE A 125 8.30 3.57 8.93
N LEU A 126 7.99 3.52 10.23
CA LEU A 126 7.54 4.66 11.02
C LEU A 126 8.76 5.47 11.47
N GLY A 127 8.78 6.79 11.29
CA GLY A 127 9.83 7.66 11.83
C GLY A 127 10.22 8.85 10.95
N GLY A 128 10.94 9.80 11.55
CA GLY A 128 11.42 11.02 10.90
C GLY A 128 10.35 12.09 10.61
N PRO A 129 10.75 13.34 10.29
CA PRO A 129 9.85 14.41 9.88
C PRO A 129 9.36 14.19 8.43
N GLN A 130 8.08 13.85 8.29
CA GLN A 130 7.30 13.85 7.04
C GLN A 130 8.00 13.26 5.78
N THR A 131 8.24 11.95 5.78
CA THR A 131 8.37 11.20 4.51
C THR A 131 7.42 10.02 4.51
N ILE A 132 6.35 10.09 3.71
CA ILE A 132 5.55 8.91 3.35
C ILE A 132 6.42 8.03 2.46
N ARG A 133 7.20 7.15 3.08
CA ARG A 133 8.01 6.16 2.37
C ARG A 133 7.06 5.16 1.69
N ALA A 134 7.45 4.70 0.49
CA ALA A 134 6.74 3.58 -0.13
C ALA A 134 6.81 2.36 0.82
N PRO A 135 5.72 1.59 0.97
CA PRO A 135 5.73 0.39 1.78
C PRO A 135 6.71 -0.62 1.18
N LEU A 136 7.47 -1.30 2.04
CA LEU A 136 8.21 -2.49 1.64
C LEU A 136 7.22 -3.66 1.59
N ILE A 137 7.42 -4.59 0.68
CA ILE A 137 6.64 -5.82 0.58
C ILE A 137 7.54 -6.98 0.97
N ALA A 138 7.10 -7.76 1.96
CA ALA A 138 7.69 -9.06 2.25
C ALA A 138 7.18 -10.07 1.23
N ASP A 139 8.11 -10.82 0.64
CA ASP A 139 7.81 -11.87 -0.34
C ASP A 139 7.16 -13.12 0.31
N PRO A 140 6.78 -14.15 -0.46
CA PRO A 140 6.25 -15.40 0.10
C PRO A 140 7.22 -16.19 0.99
N LEU A 141 8.49 -15.77 1.11
CA LEU A 141 9.48 -16.29 2.05
C LEU A 141 9.64 -15.37 3.28
N GLY A 142 8.78 -14.35 3.43
CA GLY A 142 8.79 -13.37 4.51
C GLY A 142 9.83 -12.25 4.35
N ARG A 143 10.54 -12.15 3.22
CA ARG A 143 11.72 -11.29 3.06
C ARG A 143 11.40 -9.94 2.46
N PHE A 144 11.90 -8.87 3.07
CA PHE A 144 11.74 -7.50 2.62
C PHE A 144 13.07 -6.72 2.66
N THR A 145 13.22 -5.76 1.75
CA THR A 145 14.41 -4.90 1.65
C THR A 145 14.01 -3.46 1.35
N GLY A 146 14.57 -2.50 2.10
CA GLY A 146 14.47 -1.06 1.85
C GLY A 146 15.84 -0.45 1.58
N THR A 147 16.03 0.14 0.40
CA THR A 147 17.32 0.69 -0.08
C THR A 147 17.58 2.13 0.39
N THR A 148 17.22 2.43 1.65
CA THR A 148 17.48 3.72 2.28
C THR A 148 17.39 3.54 3.80
N PRO A 149 18.40 3.94 4.59
CA PRO A 149 18.37 3.76 6.03
C PRO A 149 17.25 4.58 6.70
N PRO A 150 16.73 4.12 7.85
CA PRO A 150 15.86 4.93 8.71
C PRO A 150 16.66 6.10 9.29
N SER A 151 16.07 7.30 9.27
CA SER A 151 16.74 8.54 9.68
C SER A 151 16.27 9.00 11.06
N GLY A 152 17.06 8.72 12.10
CA GLY A 152 16.74 9.03 13.49
C GLY A 152 15.91 7.93 14.17
N PRO A 153 15.02 8.26 15.13
CA PRO A 153 14.16 7.27 15.77
C PRO A 153 13.17 6.65 14.77
N PHE A 154 13.02 5.33 14.82
CA PHE A 154 12.14 4.57 13.92
C PHE A 154 11.52 3.34 14.58
N ALA A 155 10.43 2.85 13.98
CA ALA A 155 9.81 1.55 14.25
C ALA A 155 9.31 0.94 12.93
N LEU A 156 8.98 -0.35 12.91
CA LEU A 156 8.34 -1.00 11.77
C LEU A 156 6.89 -1.33 12.11
N ARG A 157 5.94 -0.97 11.23
CA ARG A 157 4.57 -1.51 11.25
C ARG A 157 4.43 -2.55 10.15
N LEU A 158 4.15 -3.78 10.54
CA LEU A 158 3.85 -4.89 9.63
C LEU A 158 2.34 -5.11 9.60
N ARG A 159 1.78 -5.34 8.40
CA ARG A 159 0.41 -5.81 8.21
C ARG A 159 0.47 -7.15 7.48
N THR A 160 -0.01 -8.21 8.13
CA THR A 160 -0.21 -9.54 7.55
C THR A 160 -1.69 -9.75 7.23
N ASP A 161 -2.06 -10.89 6.67
CA ASP A 161 -3.48 -11.24 6.46
C ASP A 161 -4.24 -11.50 7.78
N ALA A 162 -3.52 -11.70 8.89
CA ALA A 162 -4.10 -12.03 10.20
C ALA A 162 -4.10 -10.86 11.20
N GLU A 163 -3.14 -9.93 11.10
CA GLU A 163 -2.90 -8.94 12.16
C GLU A 163 -2.08 -7.71 11.72
N VAL A 164 -2.08 -6.69 12.57
CA VAL A 164 -1.13 -5.58 12.53
C VAL A 164 -0.14 -5.77 13.68
N ILE A 165 1.15 -5.66 13.38
CA ILE A 165 2.25 -5.71 14.36
C ILE A 165 3.03 -4.40 14.28
N VAL A 166 3.40 -3.81 15.42
CA VAL A 166 4.28 -2.63 15.49
C VAL A 166 5.47 -2.96 16.38
N THR A 167 6.70 -2.71 15.92
CA THR A 167 7.89 -2.91 16.77
C THR A 167 8.03 -1.81 17.81
N GLU A 168 8.81 -2.06 18.85
CA GLU A 168 9.36 -1.00 19.69
C GLU A 168 10.12 0.07 18.87
N TRP A 169 10.20 1.27 19.44
CA TRP A 169 10.91 2.41 18.85
C TRP A 169 12.41 2.34 19.11
N LEU A 170 13.18 2.14 18.04
CA LEU A 170 14.63 2.19 18.04
C LEU A 170 15.15 3.57 17.65
N ARG A 171 16.47 3.72 17.73
CA ARG A 171 17.25 4.74 17.04
C ARG A 171 18.23 4.03 16.11
N ALA A 172 18.38 4.51 14.89
CA ALA A 172 19.52 4.15 14.04
C ALA A 172 20.83 4.58 14.74
#